data_AF-A0A2D8S2F4-F1
#
_entry.id   AF-A0A2D8S2F4-F1
#
_cell.length_a   1.000
_cell.length_b   1.000
_cell.length_c   1.000
_cell.angle_alpha   90.00
_cell.angle_beta   90.00
_cell.angle_gamma   90.00
#
_symmetry.space_group_name_H-M   'P 1'
#
loop_
_entity.id
_entity.type
_entity.pdbx_description
1 polymer ?
#
loop_
_entity_poly.entity_id
_entity_poly.type
_entity_poly.pdbx_seq_one_letter_code
_entity_poly.pdbx_strand_id
1 'polypeptide(L)'
;PFIYIYGFDRPWQTFLPLHMCNFSAVLIGIFLLTKEKNQMFFELPFYWGIGGATMALVTPDLDYAWPDIEYFMFFYGHGQIVLGIFFALAVLKYRPYLQNFLKMAAISLLLLIPIYIINLIIGDFTYVDPVTGETVSEIANYWYLMDTPGGASLMDFMPAAPFHMLGVIPLSLAVFLLLYLPFLVWDKFKKA
;
A
#
# COMPACT_ATOMS: atom_id res chain seq x y z
N PRO A 1 -3.95 6.56 -11.80
CA PRO A 1 -3.74 7.96 -11.33
C PRO A 1 -4.17 9.02 -12.36
N PHE A 2 -3.52 9.12 -13.54
CA PHE A 2 -3.80 10.21 -14.49
C PHE A 2 -5.22 10.22 -15.07
N ILE A 3 -5.84 9.05 -15.25
CA ILE A 3 -7.22 8.97 -15.73
C ILE A 3 -8.22 9.61 -14.75
N TYR A 4 -7.94 9.55 -13.44
CA TYR A 4 -8.78 10.19 -12.43
C TYR A 4 -8.65 11.71 -12.47
N ILE A 5 -7.41 12.19 -12.57
CA ILE A 5 -7.12 13.62 -12.57
C ILE A 5 -7.70 14.30 -13.82
N TYR A 6 -7.47 13.73 -15.00
CA TYR A 6 -7.84 14.36 -16.28
C TYR A 6 -9.15 13.84 -16.88
N GLY A 7 -9.54 12.61 -16.54
CA GLY A 7 -10.74 11.97 -17.09
C GLY A 7 -11.96 12.05 -16.16
N PHE A 8 -11.75 12.28 -14.87
CA PHE A 8 -12.80 12.33 -13.85
C PHE A 8 -12.69 13.57 -12.95
N ASP A 9 -11.90 14.56 -13.34
CA ASP A 9 -11.72 15.85 -12.63
C ASP A 9 -11.43 15.72 -11.13
N ARG A 10 -10.75 14.63 -10.74
CA ARG A 10 -10.37 14.38 -9.35
C ARG A 10 -9.19 15.25 -8.92
N PRO A 11 -9.08 15.62 -7.63
CA PRO A 11 -7.98 16.42 -7.13
C PRO A 11 -6.65 15.68 -7.31
N TRP A 12 -5.68 16.30 -7.98
CA TRP A 12 -4.38 15.66 -8.21
C TRP A 12 -3.65 15.32 -6.90
N GLN A 13 -3.96 16.03 -5.82
CA GLN A 13 -3.36 15.92 -4.50
C GLN A 13 -3.55 14.53 -3.87
N THR A 14 -4.62 13.80 -4.18
CA THR A 14 -4.89 12.44 -3.65
C THR A 14 -4.52 11.33 -4.62
N PHE A 15 -4.35 11.65 -5.92
CA PHE A 15 -4.15 10.66 -6.97
C PHE A 15 -2.69 10.55 -7.46
N LEU A 16 -1.71 11.17 -6.80
CA LEU A 16 -0.30 10.88 -7.10
C LEU A 16 0.04 9.44 -6.72
N PRO A 17 0.92 8.75 -7.46
CA PRO A 17 1.26 7.35 -7.23
C PRO A 17 2.22 7.16 -6.04
N LEU A 18 1.92 7.76 -4.89
CA LEU A 18 2.79 7.82 -3.71
C LEU A 18 2.38 6.86 -2.58
N HIS A 19 1.16 6.30 -2.63
CA HIS A 19 0.76 5.24 -1.69
C HIS A 19 1.61 3.97 -1.84
N MET A 20 1.75 3.21 -0.74
CA MET A 20 2.48 1.94 -0.72
C MET A 20 2.03 0.94 -1.80
N CYS A 21 0.74 0.87 -2.14
CA CYS A 21 0.24 0.00 -3.20
C CYS A 21 0.82 0.40 -4.57
N ASN A 22 0.94 1.69 -4.87
CA ASN A 22 1.55 2.17 -6.12
C ASN A 22 3.03 1.79 -6.19
N PHE A 23 3.79 1.97 -5.10
CA PHE A 23 5.17 1.52 -5.04
C PHE A 23 5.27 0.01 -5.19
N SER A 24 4.35 -0.75 -4.58
CA SER A 24 4.30 -2.21 -4.71
C SER A 24 4.09 -2.64 -6.16
N ALA A 25 3.16 -2.00 -6.87
CA ALA A 25 2.89 -2.25 -8.28
C ALA A 25 4.12 -1.97 -9.17
N VAL A 26 4.78 -0.83 -8.95
CA VAL A 26 5.99 -0.46 -9.70
C VAL A 26 7.12 -1.45 -9.42
N LEU A 27 7.39 -1.75 -8.15
CA LEU A 27 8.49 -2.62 -7.75
C LEU A 27 8.28 -4.06 -8.24
N ILE A 28 7.06 -4.62 -8.12
CA ILE A 28 6.79 -5.97 -8.64
C ILE A 28 6.84 -5.99 -10.17
N GLY A 29 6.37 -4.92 -10.83
CA GLY A 29 6.50 -4.76 -12.27
C GLY A 29 7.97 -4.76 -12.72
N ILE A 30 8.81 -3.95 -12.08
CA ILE A 30 10.27 -3.94 -12.31
C ILE A 30 10.84 -5.34 -12.09
N PHE A 31 10.53 -5.98 -10.95
CA PHE A 31 11.01 -7.32 -10.63
C PHE A 31 10.65 -8.35 -11.71
N LEU A 32 9.44 -8.30 -12.27
CA LEU A 32 9.00 -9.24 -13.30
C LEU A 32 9.65 -8.95 -14.66
N LEU A 33 9.86 -7.67 -15.00
CA LEU A 33 10.40 -7.25 -16.30
C LEU A 33 11.94 -7.30 -16.37
N THR A 34 12.65 -7.14 -15.25
CA THR A 34 14.12 -7.18 -15.26
C THR A 34 14.64 -8.61 -15.25
N LYS A 35 15.76 -8.84 -15.94
CA LYS A 35 16.52 -10.11 -15.84
C LYS A 35 17.23 -10.21 -14.50
N GLU A 36 17.76 -9.09 -14.02
CA GLU A 36 18.37 -8.96 -12.69
C GLU A 36 17.25 -8.93 -11.65
N LYS A 37 16.92 -10.11 -11.11
CA LYS A 37 15.85 -10.33 -10.15
C LYS A 37 16.26 -9.90 -8.74
N ASN A 38 16.36 -8.59 -8.53
CA ASN A 38 16.73 -8.01 -7.24
C ASN A 38 15.69 -8.36 -6.16
N GLN A 39 16.16 -8.98 -5.08
CA GLN A 39 15.33 -9.45 -3.96
C GLN A 39 14.50 -8.33 -3.33
N MET A 40 15.00 -7.10 -3.27
CA MET A 40 14.27 -5.95 -2.70
C MET A 40 13.00 -5.64 -3.50
N PHE A 41 13.04 -5.75 -4.83
CA PHE A 41 11.90 -5.47 -5.71
C PHE A 41 10.82 -6.55 -5.62
N PHE A 42 11.12 -7.68 -4.99
CA PHE A 42 10.14 -8.69 -4.64
C PHE A 42 9.68 -8.57 -3.17
N GLU A 43 10.61 -8.42 -2.22
CA GLU A 43 10.28 -8.46 -0.79
C GLU A 43 9.51 -7.23 -0.30
N LEU A 44 9.82 -6.03 -0.80
CA LEU A 44 9.03 -4.84 -0.45
C LEU A 44 7.57 -5.00 -0.90
N PRO A 45 7.27 -5.32 -2.18
CA PRO A 45 5.90 -5.64 -2.60
C PRO A 45 5.30 -6.84 -1.87
N PHE A 46 6.08 -7.86 -1.52
CA PHE A 46 5.56 -8.99 -0.75
C PHE A 46 4.97 -8.51 0.58
N TYR A 47 5.71 -7.71 1.34
CA TYR A 47 5.24 -7.22 2.64
C TYR A 47 4.15 -6.13 2.50
N TRP A 48 4.37 -5.13 1.65
CA TRP A 48 3.42 -4.04 1.44
C TRP A 48 2.16 -4.48 0.68
N GLY A 49 2.31 -5.29 -0.35
CA GLY A 49 1.24 -5.74 -1.22
C GLY A 49 0.41 -6.85 -0.58
N ILE A 50 1.01 -7.92 -0.06
CA ILE A 50 0.19 -8.97 0.59
C ILE A 50 -0.45 -8.46 1.89
N GLY A 51 0.24 -7.60 2.65
CA GLY A 51 -0.37 -6.97 3.84
C GLY A 51 -1.38 -5.90 3.44
N GLY A 52 -0.89 -4.79 2.91
CA GLY A 52 -1.67 -3.59 2.61
C GLY A 52 -2.68 -3.77 1.47
N ALA A 53 -2.28 -4.32 0.32
CA ALA A 53 -3.20 -4.46 -0.81
C ALA A 53 -4.30 -5.49 -0.53
N THR A 54 -4.02 -6.56 0.21
CA THR A 54 -5.07 -7.50 0.64
C THR A 54 -6.04 -6.84 1.61
N MET A 55 -5.54 -6.04 2.58
CA MET A 55 -6.43 -5.25 3.46
C MET A 55 -7.29 -4.29 2.64
N ALA A 56 -6.72 -3.56 1.68
CA ALA A 56 -7.46 -2.68 0.78
C ALA A 56 -8.53 -3.44 -0.04
N LEU A 57 -8.26 -4.68 -0.46
CA LEU A 57 -9.25 -5.51 -1.16
C LEU A 57 -10.38 -6.00 -0.25
N VAL A 58 -10.12 -6.20 1.04
CA VAL A 58 -11.11 -6.69 2.02
C VAL A 58 -11.95 -5.53 2.58
N THR A 59 -11.32 -4.40 2.87
CA THR A 59 -11.93 -3.17 3.37
C THR A 59 -11.60 -2.03 2.41
N PRO A 60 -12.27 -1.97 1.24
CA PRO A 60 -11.99 -0.95 0.25
C PRO A 60 -12.37 0.44 0.76
N ASP A 61 -11.45 1.37 0.59
CA ASP A 61 -11.66 2.80 0.81
C ASP A 61 -11.95 3.41 -0.57
N LEU A 62 -13.24 3.41 -0.93
CA LEU A 62 -13.76 3.84 -2.22
C LEU A 62 -14.93 4.78 -2.00
N ASP A 63 -14.97 5.86 -2.77
CA ASP A 63 -16.11 6.77 -2.76
C ASP A 63 -17.30 6.13 -3.50
N TYR A 64 -17.02 5.33 -4.54
CA TYR A 64 -18.03 4.74 -5.42
C TYR A 64 -17.86 3.22 -5.53
N ALA A 65 -18.95 2.52 -5.22
CA ALA A 65 -19.05 1.07 -5.35
C ALA A 65 -19.36 0.64 -6.80
N TRP A 66 -19.45 -0.68 -7.03
CA TRP A 66 -19.90 -1.24 -8.30
C TRP A 66 -21.21 -0.58 -8.79
N PRO A 67 -21.34 -0.22 -10.08
CA PRO A 67 -20.44 -0.49 -11.21
C PRO A 67 -19.56 0.70 -11.60
N ASP A 68 -19.07 1.49 -10.65
CA ASP A 68 -18.24 2.66 -10.98
C ASP A 68 -16.83 2.27 -11.49
N ILE A 69 -16.27 3.08 -12.38
CA ILE A 69 -14.90 2.89 -12.90
C ILE A 69 -13.85 2.87 -11.79
N GLU A 70 -14.08 3.64 -10.72
CA GLU A 70 -13.22 3.68 -9.55
C GLU A 70 -13.11 2.31 -8.89
N TYR A 71 -14.26 1.65 -8.69
CA TYR A 71 -14.34 0.29 -8.20
C TYR A 71 -13.50 -0.66 -9.06
N PHE A 72 -13.71 -0.66 -10.38
CA PHE A 72 -12.97 -1.56 -11.28
C PHE A 72 -11.45 -1.34 -11.23
N MET A 73 -11.03 -0.09 -11.33
CA MET A 73 -9.62 0.29 -11.34
C MET A 73 -8.95 -0.01 -10.00
N PHE A 74 -9.65 0.16 -8.88
CA PHE A 74 -9.15 -0.18 -7.56
C PHE A 74 -8.93 -1.68 -7.39
N PHE A 75 -9.95 -2.50 -7.68
CA PHE A 75 -9.85 -3.95 -7.52
C PHE A 75 -8.87 -4.57 -8.53
N TYR A 76 -8.86 -4.09 -9.78
CA TYR A 76 -7.88 -4.51 -10.78
C TYR A 76 -6.45 -4.05 -10.42
N GLY A 77 -6.30 -2.82 -9.91
CA GLY A 77 -5.06 -2.23 -9.45
C GLY A 77 -4.42 -2.99 -8.29
N HIS A 78 -5.21 -3.35 -7.28
CA HIS A 78 -4.70 -4.13 -6.13
C HIS A 78 -4.55 -5.61 -6.47
N GLY A 79 -5.46 -6.16 -7.28
CA GLY A 79 -5.42 -7.55 -7.74
C GLY A 79 -4.15 -7.89 -8.53
N GLN A 80 -3.66 -6.99 -9.39
CA GLN A 80 -2.44 -7.25 -10.16
C GLN A 80 -1.17 -7.26 -9.29
N ILE A 81 -1.14 -6.49 -8.19
CA ILE A 81 -0.03 -6.51 -7.22
C ILE A 81 0.05 -7.91 -6.60
N VAL A 82 -1.08 -8.38 -6.08
CA VAL A 82 -1.22 -9.71 -5.47
C VAL A 82 -0.83 -10.79 -6.49
N LEU A 83 -1.38 -10.72 -7.70
CA LEU A 83 -1.07 -11.67 -8.78
C LEU A 83 0.43 -11.69 -9.11
N GLY A 84 1.07 -10.53 -9.24
CA GLY A 84 2.50 -10.43 -9.54
C GLY A 84 3.37 -11.06 -8.44
N ILE A 85 3.02 -10.84 -7.18
CA ILE A 85 3.72 -11.44 -6.03
C ILE A 85 3.52 -12.96 -6.03
N PHE A 86 2.29 -13.44 -6.23
CA PHE A 86 2.02 -14.88 -6.30
C PHE A 86 2.68 -15.55 -7.49
N PHE A 87 2.80 -14.88 -8.63
CA PHE A 87 3.56 -15.38 -9.77
C PHE A 87 5.04 -15.52 -9.42
N ALA A 88 5.63 -14.52 -8.77
CA ALA A 88 7.01 -14.59 -8.30
C ALA A 88 7.23 -15.74 -7.29
N LEU A 89 6.29 -15.93 -6.35
CA LEU A 89 6.32 -17.02 -5.37
C LEU A 89 6.16 -18.40 -6.02
N ALA A 90 5.10 -18.60 -6.79
CA ALA A 90 4.66 -19.90 -7.25
C ALA A 90 5.36 -20.36 -8.53
N VAL A 91 5.65 -19.44 -9.45
CA VAL A 91 6.23 -19.78 -10.76
C VAL A 91 7.73 -19.56 -10.73
N LEU A 92 8.18 -18.37 -10.34
CA LEU A 92 9.62 -18.03 -10.30
C LEU A 92 10.34 -18.58 -9.07
N LYS A 93 9.60 -19.15 -8.11
CA LYS A 93 10.12 -19.77 -6.87
C LYS A 93 10.91 -18.80 -5.98
N TYR A 94 10.62 -17.51 -6.07
CA TYR A 94 11.12 -16.51 -5.12
C TYR A 94 10.38 -16.64 -3.79
N ARG A 95 10.96 -16.11 -2.71
CA ARG A 95 10.37 -16.11 -1.37
C ARG A 95 11.05 -15.05 -0.49
N PRO A 96 10.37 -14.54 0.55
CA PRO A 96 10.99 -13.66 1.52
C PRO A 96 12.02 -14.42 2.39
N TYR A 97 12.99 -13.70 2.93
CA TYR A 97 13.97 -14.22 3.88
C TYR A 97 14.03 -13.39 5.16
N LEU A 98 14.09 -14.07 6.32
CA LEU A 98 14.14 -13.40 7.63
C LEU A 98 15.32 -12.43 7.77
N GLN A 99 16.48 -12.78 7.19
CA GLN A 99 17.67 -11.92 7.26
C GLN A 99 17.45 -10.54 6.61
N ASN A 100 16.52 -10.43 5.68
CA ASN A 100 16.18 -9.18 5.01
C ASN A 100 15.06 -8.42 5.72
N PHE A 101 14.39 -9.01 6.71
CA PHE A 101 13.26 -8.41 7.42
C PHE A 101 13.60 -7.02 7.96
N LEU A 102 14.70 -6.91 8.72
CA LEU A 102 15.13 -5.63 9.29
C LEU A 102 15.47 -4.60 8.21
N LYS A 103 16.00 -5.04 7.06
CA LYS A 103 16.27 -4.16 5.92
C LYS A 103 14.97 -3.62 5.31
N MET A 104 13.97 -4.47 5.09
CA MET A 104 12.68 -4.05 4.53
C MET A 104 11.90 -3.15 5.50
N ALA A 105 11.93 -3.49 6.80
CA ALA A 105 11.37 -2.65 7.86
C ALA A 105 12.05 -1.28 7.92
N ALA A 106 13.39 -1.25 7.91
CA ALA A 106 14.15 0.00 7.92
C ALA A 106 13.86 0.86 6.68
N ILE A 107 13.80 0.27 5.48
CA ILE A 107 13.42 1.00 4.27
C ILE A 107 12.01 1.59 4.42
N SER A 108 11.06 0.81 4.92
CA SER A 108 9.68 1.26 5.13
C SER A 108 9.63 2.44 6.11
N LEU A 109 10.35 2.36 7.23
CA LEU A 109 10.44 3.42 8.23
C LEU A 109 11.14 4.68 7.69
N LEU A 110 12.23 4.51 6.94
CA LEU A 110 12.95 5.62 6.34
C LEU A 110 12.12 6.36 5.29
N LEU A 111 11.28 5.64 4.54
CA LEU A 111 10.36 6.24 3.57
C LEU A 111 9.22 7.05 4.21
N LEU A 112 8.94 6.87 5.50
CA LEU A 112 7.97 7.73 6.20
C LEU A 112 8.42 9.20 6.18
N ILE A 113 9.72 9.48 6.25
CA ILE A 113 10.26 10.84 6.30
C ILE A 113 9.96 11.63 5.01
N PRO A 114 10.38 11.18 3.80
CA PRO A 114 10.07 11.91 2.58
C PRO A 114 8.56 11.94 2.29
N ILE A 115 7.80 10.88 2.62
CA ILE A 115 6.35 10.87 2.40
C ILE A 115 5.64 11.86 3.33
N TYR A 116 6.06 11.95 4.59
CA TYR A 116 5.57 12.97 5.52
C TYR A 116 5.87 14.38 5.02
N ILE A 117 7.10 14.64 4.56
CA ILE A 117 7.47 15.94 3.98
C ILE A 117 6.58 16.25 2.77
N ILE A 118 6.31 15.28 1.90
CA ILE A 118 5.43 15.46 0.74
C ILE A 118 4.00 15.80 1.19
N ASN A 119 3.45 15.11 2.20
CA ASN A 119 2.14 15.45 2.76
C ASN A 119 2.10 16.90 3.26
N LEU A 120 3.15 17.35 3.96
CA LEU A 120 3.23 18.75 4.42
C LEU A 120 3.36 19.76 3.27
N ILE A 121 4.09 19.42 2.21
CA ILE A 121 4.27 20.30 1.04
C ILE A 121 2.95 20.44 0.27
N ILE A 122 2.20 19.35 0.10
CA ILE A 122 0.90 19.39 -0.56
C ILE A 122 -0.13 20.09 0.34
N GLY A 123 -0.12 19.76 1.63
CA GLY A 123 -0.94 20.39 2.66
C GLY A 123 -2.44 20.13 2.49
N ASP A 124 -3.21 21.06 3.05
CA ASP A 124 -4.67 21.07 2.93
C ASP A 124 -5.07 21.58 1.54
N PHE A 125 -6.10 20.96 0.96
CA PHE A 125 -6.63 21.36 -0.33
C PHE A 125 -8.16 21.29 -0.31
N THR A 126 -8.78 22.00 -1.24
CA THR A 126 -10.24 22.03 -1.41
C THR A 126 -10.56 21.83 -2.87
N TYR A 127 -11.56 21.01 -3.15
CA TYR A 127 -12.05 20.74 -4.50
C TYR A 127 -13.58 20.63 -4.49
N VAL A 128 -14.17 20.61 -5.68
CA VAL A 128 -15.59 20.34 -5.85
C VAL A 128 -15.71 18.91 -6.33
N ASP A 129 -16.42 18.05 -5.59
CA ASP A 129 -16.64 16.67 -6.03
C ASP A 129 -17.44 16.69 -7.35
N PRO A 130 -16.92 16.04 -8.41
CA PRO A 130 -17.50 16.12 -9.75
C PRO A 130 -18.85 15.37 -9.88
N VAL A 131 -19.20 14.54 -8.90
CA VAL A 131 -20.43 13.73 -8.87
C VAL A 131 -21.48 14.38 -7.99
N THR A 132 -21.13 14.78 -6.77
CA THR A 132 -22.07 15.39 -5.80
C THR A 132 -22.19 16.90 -5.95
N GLY A 133 -21.17 17.56 -6.52
CA GLY A 133 -21.08 19.01 -6.60
C GLY A 133 -20.74 19.68 -5.26
N GLU A 134 -20.42 18.90 -4.23
CA GLU A 134 -20.10 19.42 -2.90
C GLU A 134 -18.66 19.95 -2.85
N THR A 135 -18.47 21.04 -2.11
CA THR A 135 -17.13 21.53 -1.80
C THR A 135 -16.55 20.69 -0.67
N VAL A 136 -15.50 19.94 -0.98
CA VAL A 136 -14.81 19.04 -0.05
C VAL A 136 -13.44 19.62 0.30
N SER A 137 -13.12 19.68 1.59
CA SER A 137 -11.80 20.07 2.09
C SER A 137 -11.12 18.86 2.73
N GLU A 138 -9.92 18.55 2.24
CA GLU A 138 -9.14 17.38 2.64
C GLU A 138 -7.69 17.77 2.91
N ILE A 139 -6.96 16.87 3.56
CA ILE A 139 -5.51 16.96 3.77
C ILE A 139 -4.80 15.88 2.96
N ALA A 140 -3.63 16.21 2.40
CA ALA A 140 -2.80 15.20 1.76
C ALA A 140 -2.39 14.12 2.78
N ASN A 141 -2.85 12.89 2.56
CA ASN A 141 -2.75 11.81 3.55
C ASN A 141 -2.10 10.53 2.99
N TYR A 142 -0.99 10.68 2.26
CA TYR A 142 -0.23 9.53 1.79
C TYR A 142 0.30 8.71 2.96
N TRP A 143 0.15 7.39 2.83
CA TRP A 143 0.53 6.40 3.85
C TRP A 143 -0.19 6.59 5.19
N TYR A 144 -1.30 7.33 5.20
CA TYR A 144 -2.08 7.62 6.40
C TYR A 144 -1.20 8.25 7.50
N LEU A 145 -0.27 9.13 7.12
CA LEU A 145 0.63 9.79 8.07
C LEU A 145 -0.02 10.99 8.76
N MET A 146 -1.01 11.60 8.11
CA MET A 146 -1.66 12.82 8.59
C MET A 146 -2.97 12.50 9.33
N ASP A 147 -3.72 11.51 8.85
CA ASP A 147 -4.96 11.05 9.47
C ASP A 147 -5.21 9.55 9.20
N THR A 148 -6.15 8.93 9.91
CA THR A 148 -6.65 7.58 9.60
C THR A 148 -7.49 7.58 8.32
N PRO A 149 -7.61 6.46 7.59
CA PRO A 149 -8.52 6.35 6.45
C PRO A 149 -9.98 6.63 6.85
N GLY A 150 -10.78 7.11 5.90
CA GLY A 150 -12.22 7.34 6.12
C GLY A 150 -13.03 6.04 6.16
N GLY A 151 -12.63 5.05 5.35
CA GLY A 151 -13.20 3.71 5.37
C GLY A 151 -12.80 2.87 6.59
N ALA A 152 -13.62 1.86 6.90
CA ALA A 152 -13.39 0.96 8.03
C ALA A 152 -12.04 0.25 7.91
N SER A 153 -11.23 0.29 8.97
CA SER A 153 -9.88 -0.24 8.93
C SER A 153 -9.38 -0.73 10.30
N LEU A 154 -8.23 -1.42 10.31
CA LEU A 154 -7.54 -1.71 11.58
C LEU A 154 -7.02 -0.44 12.28
N MET A 155 -6.92 0.68 11.57
CA MET A 155 -6.48 1.95 12.14
C MET A 155 -7.55 2.59 13.03
N ASP A 156 -8.82 2.17 12.91
CA ASP A 156 -9.94 2.67 13.71
C ASP A 156 -9.79 2.31 15.20
N PHE A 157 -8.95 1.31 15.51
CA PHE A 157 -8.60 0.92 16.88
C PHE A 157 -7.41 1.71 17.46
N MET A 158 -6.82 2.61 16.69
CA MET A 158 -5.64 3.37 17.08
C MET A 158 -6.04 4.73 17.68
N PRO A 159 -5.15 5.39 18.45
CA PRO A 159 -5.40 6.75 18.93
C PRO A 159 -5.62 7.73 17.77
N ALA A 160 -6.31 8.83 18.00
CA ALA A 160 -6.49 9.88 16.99
C ALA A 160 -5.16 10.45 16.49
N ALA A 161 -5.17 10.98 15.27
CA ALA A 161 -4.02 11.67 14.69
C ALA A 161 -3.51 12.80 15.59
N PRO A 162 -2.18 12.99 15.70
CA PRO A 162 -1.10 12.32 14.96
C PRO A 162 -0.57 11.04 15.64
N PHE A 163 -1.21 10.56 16.71
CA PHE A 163 -0.69 9.48 17.55
C PHE A 163 -1.03 8.08 17.03
N HIS A 164 -1.92 7.94 16.03
CA HIS A 164 -2.25 6.65 15.40
C HIS A 164 -1.02 5.89 14.91
N MET A 165 0.01 6.60 14.44
CA MET A 165 1.26 6.01 13.96
C MET A 165 2.01 5.20 15.03
N LEU A 166 1.80 5.51 16.32
CA LEU A 166 2.34 4.70 17.43
C LEU A 166 1.77 3.28 17.43
N GLY A 167 0.57 3.08 16.90
CA GLY A 167 -0.07 1.77 16.73
C GLY A 167 0.12 1.18 15.32
N VAL A 168 0.06 2.00 14.27
CA VAL A 168 0.22 1.56 12.88
C VAL A 168 1.61 0.96 12.62
N ILE A 169 2.68 1.55 13.16
CA ILE A 169 4.05 1.05 12.98
C ILE A 169 4.22 -0.37 13.57
N PRO A 170 3.93 -0.63 14.86
CA PRO A 170 4.06 -1.98 15.41
C PRO A 170 3.09 -2.97 14.76
N LEU A 171 1.86 -2.55 14.42
CA LEU A 171 0.92 -3.38 13.66
C LEU A 171 1.52 -3.80 12.31
N SER A 172 2.12 -2.87 11.57
CA SER A 172 2.75 -3.15 10.28
C SER A 172 3.89 -4.17 10.42
N LEU A 173 4.74 -4.02 11.43
CA LEU A 173 5.81 -4.98 11.72
C LEU A 173 5.26 -6.36 12.11
N ALA A 174 4.18 -6.41 12.89
CA ALA A 174 3.51 -7.65 13.24
C ALA A 174 2.91 -8.34 12.01
N VAL A 175 2.28 -7.59 11.10
CA VAL A 175 1.78 -8.11 9.83
C VAL A 175 2.94 -8.65 8.99
N PHE A 176 4.07 -7.96 8.89
CA PHE A 176 5.23 -8.47 8.13
C PHE A 176 5.73 -9.80 8.70
N LEU A 177 5.82 -9.92 10.04
CA LEU A 177 6.20 -11.17 10.70
C LEU A 177 5.18 -12.28 10.44
N LEU A 178 3.89 -11.97 10.50
CA LEU A 178 2.81 -12.91 10.22
C LEU A 178 2.86 -13.42 8.77
N LEU A 179 3.11 -12.53 7.81
CA LEU A 179 3.27 -12.91 6.40
C LEU A 179 4.51 -13.78 6.18
N TYR A 180 5.57 -13.58 6.95
CA TYR A 180 6.77 -14.43 6.89
C TYR A 180 6.58 -15.80 7.58
N LEU A 181 5.63 -15.91 8.51
CA LEU A 181 5.45 -17.09 9.36
C LEU A 181 5.35 -18.43 8.59
N PRO A 182 4.59 -18.56 7.48
CA PRO A 182 4.53 -19.81 6.71
C PRO A 182 5.90 -20.27 6.19
N PHE A 183 6.77 -19.33 5.80
CA PHE A 183 8.12 -19.64 5.31
C PHE A 183 9.05 -20.05 6.45
N LEU A 184 8.93 -19.42 7.61
CA LEU A 184 9.67 -19.81 8.80
C LEU A 184 9.32 -21.23 9.26
N VAL A 185 8.03 -21.55 9.26
CA VAL A 185 7.51 -22.89 9.59
C VAL A 185 8.04 -23.90 8.57
N TRP A 186 7.90 -23.62 7.28
CA TRP A 186 8.39 -24.48 6.21
C TRP A 186 9.88 -24.81 6.33
N ASP A 187 10.72 -23.81 6.62
CA ASP A 187 12.16 -24.01 6.77
C ASP A 187 12.54 -24.89 7.96
N LYS A 188 11.81 -24.79 9.07
CA LYS A 188 12.02 -25.65 10.23
C LYS A 188 11.68 -27.10 9.92
N PHE A 189 10.56 -27.35 9.24
CA PHE A 189 10.13 -28.70 8.90
C PHE A 189 10.98 -29.35 7.80
N LYS A 190 11.52 -28.58 6.84
CA LYS A 190 12.38 -29.13 5.79
C LYS A 190 13.82 -29.41 6.25
N LYS A 191 14.23 -28.85 7.39
CA LYS A 191 15.53 -29.09 8.04
C LYS A 191 15.47 -30.18 9.12
N ALA A 192 14.28 -30.69 9.45
CA ALA A 192 14.06 -31.85 10.31
C ALA A 192 13.96 -33.12 9.45
#